data_AF-A0A151MTG4-F1
#
_entry.id   AF-A0A151MTG4-F1
#
_cell.length_a   1.000
_cell.length_b   1.000
_cell.length_c   1.000
_cell.angle_alpha   90.00
_cell.angle_beta   90.00
_cell.angle_gamma   90.00
#
_symmetry.space_group_name_H-M   'P 1'
#
loop_
_entity.id
_entity.type
_entity.pdbx_description
1 polymer ?
#
loop_
_entity_poly.entity_id
_entity_poly.type
_entity_poly.pdbx_seq_one_letter_code
_entity_poly.pdbx_strand_id
1 'polypeptide(L)'
;MVSKRKLSKSDARGENPIIELPEAKKSRISDNKKPSAQDGVVEDGGVLVELLRTSGITLKTGESQNEIAVDQATFQKKLSQMLKKHPFYPHVVQDFISGLESHIQDRDLFRNCLLPCAPTRSEGARIMVHSYCESLMKLLLGIEILQEH
;
A
#
# COMPACT_ATOMS: atom_id res chain seq x y z
N MET A 1 -53.70 15.92 -24.20
CA MET A 1 -53.90 15.27 -25.52
C MET A 1 -52.77 14.26 -25.70
N VAL A 2 -53.09 12.96 -25.74
CA VAL A 2 -52.12 11.86 -25.85
C VAL A 2 -52.34 11.20 -27.21
N SER A 3 -51.37 11.34 -28.12
CA SER A 3 -51.43 10.75 -29.45
C SER A 3 -51.07 9.27 -29.42
N LYS A 4 -51.96 8.45 -29.99
CA LYS A 4 -51.86 6.98 -30.09
C LYS A 4 -51.15 6.55 -31.38
N ARG A 5 -50.29 5.53 -31.24
CA ARG A 5 -49.91 4.41 -32.14
C ARG A 5 -49.66 4.69 -33.64
N LYS A 6 -48.65 4.03 -34.21
CA LYS A 6 -48.82 2.83 -35.07
C LYS A 6 -47.51 2.09 -35.33
N LEU A 7 -47.66 0.77 -35.35
CA LEU A 7 -46.72 -0.31 -35.66
C LEU A 7 -46.70 -0.52 -37.19
N SER A 8 -45.54 -0.75 -37.79
CA SER A 8 -45.42 -1.35 -39.12
C SER A 8 -44.18 -2.24 -39.19
N LYS A 9 -44.41 -3.50 -39.54
CA LYS A 9 -43.44 -4.57 -39.78
C LYS A 9 -43.53 -4.93 -41.27
N SER A 10 -42.42 -5.26 -41.91
CA SER A 10 -42.39 -5.92 -43.22
C SER A 10 -41.23 -6.91 -43.30
N ASP A 11 -41.55 -8.15 -43.66
CA ASP A 11 -40.71 -9.35 -43.84
C ASP A 11 -40.15 -9.48 -45.28
N ALA A 12 -38.97 -10.12 -45.44
CA ALA A 12 -38.53 -10.96 -46.59
C ALA A 12 -37.06 -11.40 -46.33
N ARG A 13 -36.75 -12.60 -45.83
CA ARG A 13 -36.73 -13.98 -46.40
C ARG A 13 -35.54 -14.28 -47.34
N GLY A 14 -34.73 -15.26 -46.91
CA GLY A 14 -33.62 -15.97 -47.59
C GLY A 14 -32.71 -16.58 -46.51
N GLU A 15 -33.03 -17.72 -45.88
CA GLU A 15 -32.71 -19.12 -46.28
C GLU A 15 -31.20 -19.29 -46.57
N ASN A 16 -30.36 -20.16 -45.95
CA ASN A 16 -30.41 -21.28 -44.98
C ASN A 16 -28.91 -21.74 -44.81
N PRO A 17 -28.47 -22.87 -44.18
CA PRO A 17 -28.81 -23.54 -42.91
C PRO A 17 -27.59 -24.03 -42.04
N ILE A 18 -27.86 -24.30 -40.74
CA ILE A 18 -27.45 -25.48 -39.88
C ILE A 18 -25.92 -25.61 -39.56
N ILE A 19 -25.46 -25.77 -38.30
CA ILE A 19 -25.47 -27.01 -37.49
C ILE A 19 -25.46 -26.70 -35.96
N GLU A 20 -26.53 -27.17 -35.31
CA GLU A 20 -26.69 -27.88 -34.01
C GLU A 20 -25.93 -27.50 -32.70
N LEU A 21 -26.74 -27.13 -31.69
CA LEU A 21 -26.64 -27.44 -30.24
C LEU A 21 -26.69 -28.98 -29.99
N PRO A 22 -26.47 -29.60 -28.79
CA PRO A 22 -26.73 -29.09 -27.43
C PRO A 22 -25.81 -29.50 -26.25
N GLU A 23 -25.93 -28.71 -25.18
CA GLU A 23 -25.95 -29.04 -23.73
C GLU A 23 -24.98 -30.07 -23.11
N ALA A 24 -24.25 -29.62 -22.06
CA ALA A 24 -24.35 -30.22 -20.72
C ALA A 24 -23.59 -29.44 -19.62
N LYS A 25 -24.37 -29.00 -18.62
CA LYS A 25 -24.15 -29.16 -17.16
C LYS A 25 -23.06 -28.34 -16.44
N LYS A 26 -23.56 -27.50 -15.52
CA LYS A 26 -22.92 -26.92 -14.33
C LYS A 26 -21.90 -27.85 -13.65
N SER A 27 -20.75 -27.30 -13.26
CA SER A 27 -20.19 -27.60 -11.93
C SER A 27 -19.40 -26.41 -11.39
N ARG A 28 -19.56 -26.19 -10.08
CA ARG A 28 -19.04 -25.12 -9.25
C ARG A 28 -17.75 -25.63 -8.61
N ILE A 29 -16.59 -25.01 -8.82
CA ILE A 29 -15.42 -25.08 -7.93
C ILE A 29 -14.58 -23.81 -8.14
N SER A 30 -14.57 -22.96 -7.10
CA SER A 30 -13.40 -22.26 -6.56
C SER A 30 -12.21 -22.06 -7.51
N ASP A 31 -12.19 -20.94 -8.24
CA ASP A 31 -10.94 -20.35 -8.68
C ASP A 31 -10.31 -19.60 -7.51
N ASN A 32 -9.31 -20.27 -6.97
CA ASN A 32 -8.46 -19.90 -5.87
C ASN A 32 -7.92 -18.48 -6.10
N LYS A 33 -8.41 -17.48 -5.35
CA LYS A 33 -7.73 -16.20 -5.21
C LYS A 33 -6.36 -16.48 -4.59
N LYS A 34 -5.35 -16.67 -5.43
CA LYS A 34 -3.96 -16.54 -5.02
C LYS A 34 -3.81 -15.12 -4.45
N PRO A 35 -3.43 -14.93 -3.19
CA PRO A 35 -2.74 -13.70 -2.85
C PRO A 35 -1.40 -13.80 -3.60
N SER A 36 -1.25 -13.02 -4.66
CA SER A 36 0.08 -12.75 -5.22
C SER A 36 0.82 -11.86 -4.21
N ALA A 37 1.21 -12.46 -3.09
CA ALA A 37 2.15 -11.88 -2.15
C ALA A 37 3.55 -12.12 -2.71
N GLN A 38 3.91 -11.35 -3.73
CA GLN A 38 5.25 -10.79 -3.74
C GLN A 38 5.10 -9.50 -2.95
N ASP A 39 5.07 -9.65 -1.62
CA ASP A 39 4.97 -8.51 -0.73
C ASP A 39 6.30 -7.78 -0.86
N GLY A 40 6.30 -6.72 -1.68
CA GLY A 40 7.45 -5.89 -1.95
C GLY A 40 7.83 -5.13 -0.70
N VAL A 41 8.47 -5.80 0.25
CA VAL A 41 9.05 -5.20 1.44
C VAL A 41 10.51 -4.93 1.14
N VAL A 42 11.00 -3.78 1.60
CA VAL A 42 12.44 -3.53 1.57
C VAL A 42 13.09 -4.49 2.57
N GLU A 43 13.74 -5.52 2.04
CA GLU A 43 14.41 -6.58 2.81
C GLU A 43 15.83 -6.21 3.24
N ASP A 44 16.28 -4.97 2.97
CA ASP A 44 17.60 -4.52 3.37
C ASP A 44 17.70 -4.48 4.90
N GLY A 45 18.71 -5.15 5.47
CA GLY A 45 18.96 -5.23 6.91
C GLY A 45 19.61 -3.98 7.50
N GLY A 46 19.62 -2.88 6.76
CA GLY A 46 20.22 -1.63 7.18
C GLY A 46 19.53 -1.00 8.39
N VAL A 47 20.30 -0.20 9.13
CA VAL A 47 19.87 0.54 10.34
C VAL A 47 18.54 1.27 10.12
N LEU A 48 18.35 1.90 8.95
CA LEU A 48 17.10 2.55 8.55
C LEU A 48 15.89 1.60 8.62
N VAL A 49 15.96 0.48 7.89
CA VAL A 49 14.83 -0.45 7.72
C VAL A 49 14.50 -1.11 9.06
N GLU A 50 15.52 -1.51 9.82
CA GLU A 50 15.35 -2.14 11.13
C GLU A 50 14.68 -1.18 12.12
N LEU A 51 15.16 0.06 12.22
CA LEU A 51 14.62 1.06 13.13
C LEU A 51 13.18 1.45 12.76
N LEU A 52 12.89 1.64 11.47
CA LEU A 52 11.54 1.96 11.00
C LEU A 52 10.58 0.80 11.28
N ARG A 53 10.96 -0.43 10.92
CA ARG A 53 10.14 -1.64 11.12
C ARG A 53 9.82 -1.84 12.60
N THR A 54 10.82 -1.71 13.46
CA THR A 54 10.65 -1.85 14.92
C THR A 54 9.81 -0.71 15.52
N SER A 55 9.90 0.49 14.95
CA SER A 55 9.11 1.64 15.38
C SER A 55 7.65 1.60 14.88
N GLY A 56 7.35 0.74 13.91
CA GLY A 56 5.99 0.47 13.43
C GLY A 56 5.70 0.94 12.01
N ILE A 57 6.73 1.24 11.19
CA ILE A 57 6.59 1.50 9.76
C ILE A 57 7.30 0.42 8.94
N THR A 58 6.59 -0.17 7.99
CA THR A 58 7.17 -1.10 7.01
C THR A 58 7.38 -0.39 5.69
N LEU A 59 8.63 -0.30 5.24
CA LEU A 59 8.96 0.23 3.93
C LEU A 59 8.54 -0.74 2.84
N LYS A 60 7.85 -0.21 1.82
CA LYS A 60 7.38 -0.99 0.67
C LYS A 60 8.13 -0.60 -0.60
N THR A 61 8.28 -1.56 -1.49
CA THR A 61 8.88 -1.42 -2.81
C THR A 61 7.80 -1.34 -3.89
N GLY A 62 8.22 -0.94 -5.10
CA GLY A 62 7.32 -0.73 -6.23
C GLY A 62 6.33 0.41 -5.98
N GLU A 63 5.10 0.27 -6.47
CA GLU A 63 4.09 1.34 -6.43
C GLU A 63 3.28 1.41 -5.12
N SER A 64 3.55 0.51 -4.18
CA SER A 64 2.78 0.37 -2.94
C SER A 64 3.23 1.36 -1.85
N GLN A 65 2.27 1.93 -1.12
CA GLN A 65 2.55 2.90 -0.06
C GLN A 65 3.17 2.22 1.17
N ASN A 66 4.09 2.92 1.83
CA ASN A 66 4.64 2.47 3.13
C ASN A 66 3.52 2.23 4.13
N GLU A 67 3.65 1.18 4.95
CA GLU A 67 2.61 0.80 5.90
C GLU A 67 2.93 1.29 7.31
N ILE A 68 1.91 1.69 8.06
CA ILE A 68 2.03 2.08 9.47
C ILE A 68 1.12 1.23 10.36
N ALA A 69 1.70 0.59 11.37
CA ALA A 69 1.02 -0.32 12.30
C ALA A 69 0.63 0.35 13.63
N VAL A 70 1.07 1.58 13.88
CA VAL A 70 0.87 2.34 15.12
C VAL A 70 0.39 3.75 14.81
N ASP A 71 -0.07 4.51 15.81
CA ASP A 71 -0.37 5.92 15.61
C ASP A 71 0.92 6.77 15.45
N GLN A 72 0.78 7.95 14.88
CA GLN A 72 1.89 8.89 14.62
C GLN A 72 2.72 9.20 15.87
N ALA A 73 2.08 9.53 17.00
CA ALA A 73 2.78 9.93 18.21
C ALA A 73 3.57 8.76 18.80
N THR A 74 2.99 7.55 18.75
CA THR A 74 3.67 6.32 19.16
C THR A 74 4.87 6.02 18.26
N PHE A 75 4.74 6.12 16.94
CA PHE A 75 5.86 5.92 16.01
C PHE A 75 7.01 6.89 16.32
N GLN A 76 6.75 8.20 16.36
CA GLN A 76 7.77 9.22 16.57
C GLN A 76 8.45 9.05 17.94
N LYS A 77 7.68 8.76 18.99
CA LYS A 77 8.22 8.51 20.33
C LYS A 77 9.10 7.26 20.36
N LYS A 78 8.67 6.17 19.73
CA LYS A 78 9.45 4.92 19.67
C LYS A 78 10.76 5.13 18.92
N LEU A 79 10.72 5.70 17.72
CA LEU A 79 11.91 5.91 16.90
C LEU A 79 12.91 6.85 17.60
N SER A 80 12.42 7.96 18.18
CA SER A 80 13.25 8.89 18.95
C SER A 80 13.93 8.19 20.14
N GLN A 81 13.21 7.34 20.88
CA GLN A 81 13.77 6.58 21.98
C GLN A 81 14.79 5.54 21.53
N MET A 82 14.53 4.84 20.42
CA MET A 82 15.46 3.84 19.88
C MET A 82 16.78 4.48 19.47
N LEU A 83 16.74 5.60 18.73
CA LEU A 83 17.93 6.34 18.33
C LEU A 83 18.72 6.83 19.55
N LYS A 84 18.07 7.48 20.53
CA LYS A 84 18.72 8.03 21.73
C LYS A 84 19.34 6.96 22.63
N LYS A 85 18.77 5.75 22.68
CA LYS A 85 19.25 4.65 23.52
C LYS A 85 20.17 3.69 22.77
N HIS A 86 20.40 3.91 21.48
CA HIS A 86 21.22 3.02 20.69
C HIS A 86 22.68 3.03 21.21
N PRO A 87 23.37 1.88 21.27
CA PRO A 87 24.75 1.82 21.78
C PRO A 87 25.73 2.74 21.03
N PHE A 88 25.44 3.04 19.77
CA PHE A 88 26.28 3.87 18.89
C PHE A 88 25.79 5.33 18.76
N TYR A 89 24.95 5.82 19.67
CA TYR A 89 24.58 7.23 19.68
C TYR A 89 25.82 8.14 19.89
N PRO A 90 25.99 9.25 19.14
CA PRO A 90 25.07 9.83 18.16
C PRO A 90 25.23 9.31 16.72
N HIS A 91 26.29 8.56 16.40
CA HIS A 91 26.61 8.11 15.03
C HIS A 91 25.47 7.33 14.35
N VAL A 92 24.68 6.56 15.09
CA VAL A 92 23.50 5.87 14.54
C VAL A 92 22.52 6.82 13.84
N VAL A 93 22.44 8.08 14.28
CA VAL A 93 21.56 9.08 13.65
C VAL A 93 22.06 9.41 12.26
N GLN A 94 23.37 9.56 12.09
CA GLN A 94 24.00 9.76 10.78
C GLN A 94 23.85 8.54 9.88
N ASP A 95 24.01 7.33 10.43
CA ASP A 95 23.79 6.09 9.68
C ASP A 95 22.34 5.94 9.23
N PHE A 96 21.39 6.32 10.10
CA PHE A 96 19.97 6.35 9.77
C PHE A 96 19.68 7.33 8.64
N ILE A 97 20.21 8.56 8.71
CA ILE A 97 20.04 9.58 7.67
C ILE A 97 20.69 9.14 6.35
N SER A 98 21.91 8.61 6.40
CA SER A 98 22.62 8.10 5.20
C SER A 98 21.86 6.93 4.55
N GLY A 99 21.28 6.07 5.38
CA GLY A 99 20.39 5.01 4.92
C GLY A 99 19.14 5.58 4.24
N LEU A 100 18.54 6.63 4.82
CA LEU A 100 17.39 7.31 4.23
C LEU A 100 17.74 7.96 2.89
N GLU A 101 18.84 8.70 2.82
CA GLU A 101 19.35 9.32 1.60
C GLU A 101 19.56 8.28 0.49
N SER A 102 20.19 7.16 0.83
CA SER A 102 20.38 6.04 -0.10
C SER A 102 19.05 5.44 -0.55
N HIS A 103 18.09 5.29 0.37
CA HIS A 103 16.77 4.74 0.09
C HIS A 103 15.97 5.61 -0.89
N ILE A 104 16.05 6.94 -0.76
CA ILE A 104 15.33 7.89 -1.62
C ILE A 104 16.03 8.20 -2.96
N GLN A 105 17.18 7.58 -3.25
CA GLN A 105 17.80 7.66 -4.57
C GLN A 105 16.95 6.96 -5.63
N ASP A 106 16.22 5.90 -5.25
CA ASP A 106 15.23 5.29 -6.11
C ASP A 106 13.95 6.13 -6.18
N ARG A 107 13.50 6.42 -7.39
CA ARG A 107 12.35 7.30 -7.65
C ARG A 107 11.06 6.76 -7.03
N ASP A 108 10.82 5.47 -7.12
CA ASP A 108 9.56 4.87 -6.67
C ASP A 108 9.56 4.76 -5.13
N LEU A 109 10.71 4.45 -4.52
CA LEU A 109 10.90 4.48 -3.07
C LEU A 109 10.74 5.90 -2.50
N PHE A 110 11.32 6.92 -3.16
CA PHE A 110 11.14 8.30 -2.74
C PHE A 110 9.68 8.75 -2.85
N ARG A 111 9.00 8.41 -3.95
CA ARG A 111 7.55 8.63 -4.09
C ARG A 111 6.79 8.01 -2.92
N ASN A 112 7.10 6.77 -2.53
CA ASN A 112 6.44 6.09 -1.42
C ASN A 112 6.70 6.78 -0.07
N CYS A 113 7.87 7.39 0.11
CA CYS A 113 8.19 8.17 1.30
C CYS A 113 7.40 9.49 1.40
N LEU A 114 6.96 10.04 0.27
CA LEU A 114 6.19 11.29 0.20
C LEU A 114 4.68 11.07 0.27
N LEU A 115 4.20 9.88 -0.12
CA LEU A 115 2.78 9.54 -0.04
C LEU A 115 2.34 9.25 1.41
N PRO A 116 1.05 9.46 1.73
CA PRO A 116 0.46 9.02 3.00
C PRO A 116 0.77 7.55 3.28
N CYS A 117 1.11 7.20 4.51
CA CYS A 117 1.28 5.79 4.88
C CYS A 117 -0.08 5.06 4.87
N ALA A 118 -0.09 3.79 4.48
CA ALA A 118 -1.27 2.94 4.56
C ALA A 118 -1.37 2.31 5.97
N PRO A 119 -2.51 2.42 6.69
CA PRO A 119 -2.66 1.73 7.97
C PRO A 119 -2.67 0.21 7.75
N THR A 120 -1.86 -0.53 8.51
CA THR A 120 -1.80 -2.00 8.41
C THR A 120 -3.16 -2.59 8.79
N ARG A 121 -3.76 -3.42 7.92
CA ARG A 121 -5.06 -4.08 8.17
C ARG A 121 -4.94 -5.24 9.17
N SER A 122 -4.65 -4.93 10.43
CA SER A 122 -4.81 -5.86 11.55
C SER A 122 -6.23 -5.75 12.14
N GLU A 123 -6.75 -6.81 12.76
CA GLU A 123 -8.11 -6.89 13.34
C GLU A 123 -8.39 -5.75 14.36
N GLY A 124 -7.34 -5.19 14.98
CA GLY A 124 -7.37 -4.01 15.86
C GLY A 124 -7.21 -2.64 15.18
N ALA A 125 -6.81 -2.61 13.90
CA ALA A 125 -6.60 -1.38 13.12
C ALA A 125 -7.88 -0.86 12.45
N ARG A 126 -9.01 -1.55 12.62
CA ARG A 126 -10.32 -1.14 12.07
C ARG A 126 -10.78 0.25 12.53
N ILE A 127 -10.23 0.76 13.63
CA ILE A 127 -10.49 2.12 14.15
C ILE A 127 -9.70 3.19 13.38
N MET A 128 -8.57 2.84 12.75
CA MET A 128 -7.75 3.78 11.96
C MET A 128 -8.24 3.97 10.51
N VAL A 129 -9.29 3.24 10.10
CA VAL A 129 -9.77 3.16 8.70
C VAL A 129 -10.32 4.52 8.17
N HIS A 130 -10.50 5.51 9.04
CA HIS A 130 -10.94 6.86 8.67
C HIS A 130 -9.92 7.98 8.97
N SER A 131 -8.73 7.63 9.44
CA SER A 131 -7.71 8.62 9.81
C SER A 131 -6.69 8.75 8.68
N TYR A 132 -6.58 9.95 8.11
CA TYR A 132 -5.48 10.29 7.20
C TYR A 132 -4.15 10.08 7.94
N CYS A 133 -3.31 9.19 7.43
CA CYS A 133 -1.98 8.97 7.95
C CYS A 133 -1.00 9.91 7.24
N GLU A 134 -0.08 10.52 8.00
CA GLU A 134 0.97 11.34 7.41
C GLU A 134 1.95 10.50 6.57
N SER A 135 2.70 11.16 5.69
CA SER A 135 3.78 10.51 4.94
C SER A 135 4.99 10.23 5.82
N LEU A 136 5.84 9.27 5.42
CA LEU A 136 7.07 8.96 6.14
C LEU A 136 7.93 10.20 6.34
N MET A 137 8.14 11.00 5.29
CA MET A 137 8.94 12.23 5.41
C MET A 137 8.38 13.18 6.47
N LYS A 138 7.07 13.41 6.48
CA LYS A 138 6.45 14.31 7.46
C LYS A 138 6.51 13.74 8.88
N LEU A 139 6.41 12.43 9.04
CA LEU A 139 6.59 11.76 10.33
C LEU A 139 8.03 11.92 10.84
N LEU A 140 9.04 11.77 9.98
CA LEU A 140 10.46 11.92 10.35
C LEU A 140 10.82 13.38 10.69
N LEU A 141 10.29 14.36 9.94
CA LEU A 141 10.47 15.79 10.23
C LEU A 141 9.94 16.20 11.61
N GLY A 142 8.98 15.46 12.16
CA GLY A 142 8.49 15.70 13.53
C GLY A 142 9.37 15.12 14.65
N ILE A 143 10.54 14.56 14.32
CA ILE A 143 11.50 14.03 15.29
C ILE A 143 12.69 15.00 15.38
N GLU A 144 12.77 15.75 16.47
CA GLU A 144 13.75 16.84 16.65
C GLU A 144 15.21 16.39 16.43
N ILE A 145 15.61 15.23 16.95
CA ILE A 145 17.00 14.73 16.81
C ILE A 145 17.41 14.45 15.35
N LEU A 146 16.44 14.23 14.46
CA LEU A 146 16.68 14.04 13.03
C LEU A 146 16.74 15.37 12.27
N GLN A 147 16.45 16.51 12.91
CA GLN A 147 16.47 17.85 12.31
C GLN A 147 17.75 18.62 12.64
N GLU A 148 18.54 18.14 13.59
CA GLU A 148 19.81 18.75 14.00
C GLU A 148 21.00 18.34 13.12
N HIS A 149 20.77 17.48 12.12
CA HIS A 149 21.76 16.91 11.21
C HIS A 149 21.34 17.16 9.77
#